data_AF-A0A7S0FSP3-F1
#
_entry.id   AF-A0A7S0FSP3-F1
#
_cell.length_a   1.000
_cell.length_b   1.000
_cell.length_c   1.000
_cell.angle_alpha   90.00
_cell.angle_beta   90.00
_cell.angle_gamma   90.00
#
_symmetry.space_group_name_H-M   'P 1'
#
loop_
_entity.id
_entity.type
_entity.pdbx_description
1 polymer ?
#
loop_
_entity_poly.entity_id
_entity_poly.type
_entity_poly.pdbx_seq_one_letter_code
_entity_poly.pdbx_strand_id
1 'polypeptide(L)'
;DPEGDDLSVKKVNGQPVTPGSTLTLTLPSGAIVSVTTNGDYTYDPNSQFESLRSGDEGIDTFTYTITDGYGGTDLATVTIVMGPGCSNNTAPWAEDDSKTTLPDERVSDNAIVPNDSDPEGDDLSVKKVNGQPVTPGSTLTLTLPSGAIVSVTTNGDYTYDP
;
A
#
# COMPACT_ATOMS: atom_id res chain seq x y z
N ASP A 1 -2.48 38.71 -0.54
CA ASP A 1 -3.00 38.68 -1.93
C ASP A 1 -2.23 39.75 -2.75
N PRO A 2 -2.65 40.23 -3.94
CA PRO A 2 -1.94 41.33 -4.63
C PRO A 2 -1.85 42.64 -3.83
N GLU A 3 -2.66 42.81 -2.79
CA GLU A 3 -2.69 43.94 -1.86
C GLU A 3 -1.81 43.72 -0.61
N GLY A 4 -1.28 42.51 -0.42
CA GLY A 4 -0.38 42.16 0.67
C GLY A 4 -1.07 41.68 1.95
N ASP A 5 -2.37 41.40 1.89
CA ASP A 5 -3.12 40.91 3.05
C ASP A 5 -2.85 39.43 3.36
N ASP A 6 -2.81 39.12 4.67
CA ASP A 6 -2.63 37.77 5.19
C ASP A 6 -3.85 36.91 4.86
N LEU A 7 -3.62 35.87 4.05
CA LEU A 7 -4.65 34.89 3.73
C LEU A 7 -4.82 33.91 4.89
N SER A 8 -6.08 33.57 5.20
CA SER A 8 -6.39 32.56 6.21
C SER A 8 -7.39 31.54 5.70
N VAL A 9 -7.31 30.31 6.22
CA VAL A 9 -8.31 29.27 5.96
C VAL A 9 -9.57 29.59 6.75
N LYS A 10 -10.68 29.79 6.03
CA LYS A 10 -12.01 30.09 6.58
C LYS A 10 -12.85 28.84 6.80
N LYS A 11 -12.76 27.86 5.87
CA LYS A 11 -13.54 26.62 5.91
C LYS A 11 -12.73 25.44 5.39
N VAL A 12 -13.05 24.25 5.87
CA VAL A 12 -12.62 22.95 5.31
C VAL A 12 -13.85 22.08 5.12
N ASN A 13 -14.08 21.56 3.91
CA ASN A 13 -15.29 20.82 3.54
C ASN A 13 -16.59 21.53 3.98
N GLY A 14 -16.62 22.86 3.83
CA GLY A 14 -17.75 23.71 4.24
C GLY A 14 -17.87 24.00 5.73
N GLN A 15 -17.10 23.32 6.60
CA GLN A 15 -17.08 23.54 8.05
C GLN A 15 -16.15 24.70 8.42
N PRO A 16 -16.56 25.63 9.29
CA PRO A 16 -15.75 26.79 9.66
C PRO A 16 -14.52 26.40 10.48
N VAL A 17 -13.38 27.03 10.19
CA VAL A 17 -12.18 26.96 11.03
C VAL A 17 -12.15 28.20 11.94
N THR A 18 -12.13 28.01 13.25
CA THR A 18 -12.13 29.14 14.20
C THR A 18 -10.69 29.60 14.47
N PRO A 19 -10.38 30.92 14.41
CA PRO A 19 -9.05 31.43 14.74
C PRO A 19 -8.58 30.97 16.13
N GLY A 20 -7.33 30.51 16.20
CA GLY A 20 -6.73 29.98 17.44
C GLY A 20 -7.18 28.56 17.82
N SER A 21 -7.89 27.86 16.94
CA SER A 21 -8.30 26.46 17.14
C SER A 21 -7.90 25.59 15.94
N THR A 22 -7.99 24.27 16.14
CA THR A 22 -7.83 23.27 15.09
C THR A 22 -9.19 22.66 14.79
N LEU A 23 -9.59 22.66 13.51
CA LEU A 23 -10.74 21.91 13.03
C LEU A 23 -10.29 20.49 12.67
N THR A 24 -10.89 19.47 13.30
CA THR A 24 -10.65 18.06 12.96
C THR A 24 -11.89 17.47 12.30
N LEU A 25 -11.70 16.79 11.17
CA LEU A 25 -12.75 16.15 10.38
C LEU A 25 -12.37 14.70 10.05
N THR A 26 -13.36 13.82 10.04
CA THR A 26 -13.24 12.51 9.40
C THR A 26 -13.73 12.64 7.94
N LEU A 27 -12.88 12.25 7.00
CA LEU A 27 -13.16 12.26 5.57
C LEU A 27 -14.03 11.06 5.16
N PRO A 28 -14.64 11.06 3.97
CA PRO A 28 -15.43 9.93 3.49
C PRO A 28 -14.66 8.60 3.44
N SER A 29 -13.34 8.66 3.25
CA SER A 29 -12.42 7.52 3.33
C SER A 29 -12.35 6.90 4.73
N GLY A 30 -12.70 7.65 5.79
CA GLY A 30 -12.43 7.31 7.18
C GLY A 30 -11.13 7.89 7.74
N ALA A 31 -10.30 8.51 6.89
CA ALA A 31 -9.11 9.23 7.30
C ALA A 31 -9.46 10.51 8.10
N ILE A 32 -8.52 11.02 8.88
CA ILE A 32 -8.70 12.18 9.74
C ILE A 32 -7.80 13.32 9.26
N VAL A 33 -8.39 14.48 9.02
CA VAL A 33 -7.66 15.71 8.72
C VAL A 33 -7.85 16.72 9.85
N SER A 34 -6.78 17.37 10.26
CA SER A 34 -6.82 18.48 11.21
C SER A 34 -6.21 19.72 10.59
N VAL A 35 -6.91 20.85 10.59
CA VAL A 35 -6.52 22.09 9.87
C VAL A 35 -6.64 23.30 10.78
N THR A 36 -5.71 24.24 10.67
CA THR A 36 -5.74 25.54 11.35
C THR A 36 -5.99 26.69 10.38
N THR A 37 -6.30 27.88 10.90
CA THR A 37 -6.51 29.08 10.07
C THR A 37 -5.26 29.53 9.31
N ASN A 38 -4.07 29.12 9.74
CA ASN A 38 -2.80 29.50 9.09
C ASN A 38 -2.49 28.62 7.88
N GLY A 39 -3.31 27.61 7.60
CA GLY A 39 -3.10 26.65 6.51
C GLY A 39 -2.32 25.41 6.92
N ASP A 40 -1.77 25.36 8.13
CA ASP A 40 -1.16 24.13 8.65
C ASP A 40 -2.22 23.03 8.76
N TYR A 41 -1.89 21.84 8.25
CA TYR A 41 -2.74 20.66 8.38
C TYR A 41 -1.94 19.40 8.71
N THR A 42 -2.59 18.47 9.39
CA THR A 42 -2.15 17.09 9.53
C THR A 42 -3.14 16.16 8.86
N TYR A 43 -2.64 15.06 8.31
CA TYR A 43 -3.44 13.99 7.73
C TYR A 43 -3.03 12.68 8.38
N ASP A 44 -4.03 11.95 8.87
CA ASP A 44 -3.90 10.61 9.42
C ASP A 44 -4.78 9.68 8.55
N PRO A 45 -4.19 8.76 7.76
CA PRO A 45 -4.94 7.78 6.98
C PRO A 45 -5.86 6.89 7.82
N ASN A 46 -5.67 6.85 9.15
CA ASN A 46 -6.47 6.08 10.10
C ASN A 46 -6.60 4.60 9.70
N SER A 47 -5.48 4.04 9.21
CA SER A 47 -5.34 2.66 8.70
C SER A 47 -6.31 2.27 7.57
N GLN A 48 -6.91 3.24 6.86
CA GLN A 48 -7.90 2.95 5.81
C GLN A 48 -7.27 2.43 4.51
N PHE A 49 -5.95 2.57 4.37
CA PHE A 49 -5.23 2.27 3.13
C PHE A 49 -4.19 1.16 3.27
N GLU A 50 -4.26 0.39 4.36
CA GLU A 50 -3.34 -0.73 4.67
C GLU A 50 -3.49 -1.92 3.73
N SER A 51 -4.57 -1.97 2.96
CA SER A 51 -4.84 -3.05 2.00
C SER A 51 -4.40 -2.74 0.58
N LEU A 52 -3.77 -1.58 0.33
CA LEU A 52 -3.30 -1.21 -1.01
C LEU A 52 -2.22 -2.17 -1.49
N ARG A 53 -2.44 -2.78 -2.66
CA ARG A 53 -1.49 -3.69 -3.28
C ARG A 53 -0.38 -2.96 -4.02
N SER A 54 0.70 -3.70 -4.29
CA SER A 54 1.70 -3.23 -5.24
C SER A 54 1.01 -2.88 -6.56
N GLY A 55 1.14 -1.63 -7.00
CA GLY A 55 0.44 -1.10 -8.18
C GLY A 55 -0.93 -0.48 -7.92
N ASP A 56 -1.48 -0.57 -6.71
CA ASP A 56 -2.67 0.18 -6.31
C ASP A 56 -2.29 1.59 -5.83
N GLU A 57 -3.26 2.51 -5.90
CA GLU A 57 -3.16 3.84 -5.30
C GLU A 57 -4.42 4.16 -4.49
N GLY A 58 -4.22 4.66 -3.27
CA GLY A 58 -5.28 5.26 -2.47
C GLY A 58 -5.34 6.76 -2.72
N ILE A 59 -6.52 7.30 -3.05
CA ILE A 59 -6.70 8.74 -3.25
C ILE A 59 -7.70 9.25 -2.23
N ASP A 60 -7.32 10.32 -1.52
CA ASP A 60 -8.21 11.05 -0.64
C ASP A 60 -8.19 12.54 -0.95
N THR A 61 -9.29 13.23 -0.66
CA THR A 61 -9.43 14.64 -0.99
C THR A 61 -10.20 15.41 0.08
N PHE A 62 -9.83 16.68 0.24
CA PHE A 62 -10.64 17.64 0.97
C PHE A 62 -10.53 19.02 0.34
N THR A 63 -11.54 19.85 0.55
CA THR A 63 -11.59 21.22 0.04
C THR A 63 -11.34 22.21 1.17
N TYR A 64 -10.73 23.35 0.85
CA TYR A 64 -10.57 24.47 1.78
C TYR A 64 -10.93 25.79 1.10
N THR A 65 -11.48 26.71 1.88
CA THR A 65 -11.78 28.08 1.45
C THR A 65 -10.84 29.03 2.16
N ILE A 66 -10.08 29.83 1.41
CA ILE A 66 -9.28 30.93 1.95
C ILE A 66 -10.06 32.24 1.95
N THR A 67 -9.65 33.20 2.78
CA THR A 67 -10.19 34.55 2.80
C THR A 67 -9.09 35.58 3.05
N ASP A 68 -9.27 36.76 2.47
CA ASP A 68 -8.45 37.97 2.70
C ASP A 68 -8.85 38.75 3.97
N GLY A 69 -9.97 38.38 4.61
CA GLY A 69 -10.54 39.13 5.73
C GLY A 69 -11.35 40.38 5.34
N TYR A 70 -11.39 40.73 4.06
CA TYR A 70 -12.09 41.88 3.49
C TYR A 70 -13.30 41.49 2.61
N GLY A 71 -13.60 40.20 2.56
CA GLY A 71 -14.80 39.65 1.91
C GLY A 71 -14.49 38.84 0.66
N GLY A 72 -13.25 38.87 0.18
CA GLY A 72 -12.75 37.94 -0.83
C GLY A 72 -12.59 36.54 -0.25
N THR A 73 -13.00 35.55 -1.04
CA THR A 73 -12.79 34.14 -0.73
C THR A 73 -12.51 33.36 -2.00
N ASP A 74 -11.69 32.32 -1.88
CA ASP A 74 -11.46 31.37 -2.96
C ASP A 74 -11.45 29.94 -2.43
N LEU A 75 -11.81 28.97 -3.28
CA LEU A 75 -11.94 27.55 -2.94
C LEU A 75 -10.90 26.73 -3.69
N ALA A 76 -10.18 25.88 -2.96
CA ALA A 76 -9.21 24.95 -3.54
C ALA A 76 -9.40 23.53 -2.97
N THR A 77 -8.80 22.56 -3.66
CA THR A 77 -8.84 21.13 -3.30
C THR A 77 -7.44 20.65 -2.99
N VAL A 78 -7.29 19.91 -1.88
CA VAL A 78 -6.10 19.12 -1.57
C VAL A 78 -6.37 17.69 -2.00
N THR A 79 -5.42 17.12 -2.75
CA THR A 79 -5.41 15.71 -3.14
C THR A 79 -4.23 15.02 -2.49
N ILE A 80 -4.50 13.91 -1.82
CA ILE A 80 -3.50 13.08 -1.15
C ILE A 80 -3.49 11.74 -1.89
N VAL A 81 -2.31 11.34 -2.33
CA VAL A 81 -2.08 10.05 -2.99
C VAL A 81 -1.23 9.20 -2.05
N MET A 82 -1.73 8.00 -1.76
CA MET A 82 -1.08 7.00 -0.92
C MET A 82 -0.68 5.84 -1.81
N GLY A 83 0.61 5.52 -1.80
CA GLY A 83 1.12 4.30 -2.40
C GLY A 83 0.96 3.10 -1.47
N PRO A 84 1.26 1.90 -1.98
CA PRO A 84 1.50 0.75 -1.12
C PRO A 84 2.66 1.07 -0.17
N GLY A 85 2.54 0.62 1.08
CA GLY A 85 3.55 0.76 2.10
C GLY A 85 2.97 1.33 3.38
N CYS A 86 2.78 0.45 4.35
CA CYS A 86 2.24 0.82 5.64
C CYS A 86 3.37 1.20 6.59
N SER A 87 3.07 2.01 7.62
CA SER A 87 4.04 2.29 8.68
C SER A 87 4.34 1.06 9.58
N ASN A 88 3.50 0.04 9.47
CA ASN A 88 3.61 -1.28 10.09
C ASN A 88 4.01 -2.32 9.05
N ASN A 89 4.87 -3.25 9.44
CA ASN A 89 5.17 -4.42 8.64
C ASN A 89 3.90 -5.29 8.50
N THR A 90 3.38 -5.39 7.29
CA THR A 90 2.24 -6.23 6.93
C THR A 90 2.74 -7.62 6.51
N ALA A 91 1.85 -8.60 6.44
CA ALA A 91 2.20 -9.91 5.91
C ALA A 91 2.20 -9.85 4.36
N PRO A 92 3.06 -10.63 3.69
CA PRO A 92 3.05 -10.69 2.24
C PRO A 92 1.77 -11.35 1.72
N TRP A 93 1.41 -11.00 0.49
CA TRP A 93 0.32 -11.61 -0.25
C TRP A 93 0.88 -12.60 -1.27
N ALA A 94 0.54 -13.87 -1.06
CA ALA A 94 0.85 -14.93 -2.00
C ALA A 94 -0.27 -15.10 -3.04
N GLU A 95 0.11 -15.31 -4.30
CA GLU A 95 -0.80 -15.67 -5.38
C GLU A 95 -0.62 -17.14 -5.80
N ASP A 96 -1.69 -17.78 -6.28
CA ASP A 96 -1.63 -19.20 -6.67
C ASP A 96 -0.80 -19.40 -7.94
N ASP A 97 0.16 -20.32 -7.88
CA ASP A 97 0.98 -20.70 -9.03
C ASP A 97 0.36 -21.85 -9.83
N SER A 98 0.50 -21.80 -11.15
CA SER A 98 0.17 -22.94 -11.99
C SER A 98 1.12 -23.06 -13.19
N LYS A 99 1.39 -24.31 -13.56
CA LYS A 99 2.15 -24.67 -14.77
C LYS A 99 1.52 -25.89 -15.40
N THR A 100 1.43 -25.89 -16.73
CA THR A 100 1.09 -27.09 -17.51
C THR A 100 2.34 -27.56 -18.24
N THR A 101 2.58 -28.87 -18.23
CA THR A 101 3.72 -29.52 -18.90
C THR A 101 3.26 -30.82 -19.57
N LEU A 102 4.10 -31.42 -20.41
CA LEU A 102 3.86 -32.76 -20.95
C LEU A 102 4.23 -33.86 -19.92
N PRO A 103 3.67 -35.07 -20.02
CA PRO A 103 3.81 -36.11 -18.99
C PRO A 103 5.25 -36.50 -18.59
N ASP A 104 6.21 -36.38 -19.50
CA ASP A 104 7.61 -36.76 -19.27
C ASP A 104 8.56 -35.54 -19.37
N GLU A 105 8.01 -34.33 -19.29
CA GLU A 105 8.78 -33.10 -19.43
C GLU A 105 9.12 -32.48 -18.08
N ARG A 106 10.41 -32.32 -17.84
CA ARG A 106 10.94 -31.61 -16.68
C ARG A 106 10.63 -30.14 -16.77
N VAL A 107 10.20 -29.56 -15.64
CA VAL A 107 10.02 -28.12 -15.49
C VAL A 107 11.19 -27.57 -14.67
N SER A 108 11.69 -26.41 -15.07
CA SER A 108 12.57 -25.57 -14.28
C SER A 108 12.09 -24.14 -14.48
N ASP A 109 11.68 -23.47 -13.41
CA ASP A 109 11.08 -22.15 -13.49
C ASP A 109 11.31 -21.36 -12.19
N ASN A 110 11.19 -20.04 -12.27
CA ASN A 110 11.12 -19.17 -11.10
C ASN A 110 9.72 -18.59 -11.01
N ALA A 111 8.73 -19.42 -10.72
CA ALA A 111 7.34 -18.98 -10.76
C ALA A 111 6.73 -18.72 -9.37
N ILE A 112 7.36 -19.17 -8.28
CA ILE A 112 6.71 -19.19 -6.96
C ILE A 112 6.63 -17.80 -6.29
N VAL A 113 7.63 -16.94 -6.52
CA VAL A 113 7.71 -15.62 -5.87
C VAL A 113 7.33 -14.46 -6.80
N PRO A 114 7.56 -14.49 -8.14
CA PRO A 114 7.37 -13.28 -8.95
C PRO A 114 5.95 -12.71 -9.08
N ASN A 115 4.91 -13.50 -8.79
CA ASN A 115 3.51 -13.07 -8.72
C ASN A 115 3.08 -12.66 -7.29
N ASP A 116 3.88 -12.98 -6.28
CA ASP A 116 3.63 -12.57 -4.91
C ASP A 116 3.99 -11.09 -4.72
N SER A 117 3.40 -10.45 -3.71
CA SER A 117 3.68 -9.05 -3.38
C SER A 117 3.75 -8.81 -1.89
N ASP A 118 4.57 -7.83 -1.50
CA ASP A 118 4.59 -7.30 -0.16
C ASP A 118 4.03 -5.87 -0.18
N PRO A 119 3.12 -5.50 0.74
CA PRO A 119 2.54 -4.16 0.75
C PRO A 119 3.60 -3.08 1.01
N GLU A 120 4.66 -3.39 1.77
CA GLU A 120 5.77 -2.48 2.06
C GLU A 120 6.87 -2.52 0.99
N GLY A 121 6.74 -3.42 0.01
CA GLY A 121 7.73 -3.62 -1.05
C GLY A 121 8.97 -4.37 -0.56
N ASP A 122 8.87 -5.12 0.54
CA ASP A 122 9.95 -5.96 1.04
C ASP A 122 10.23 -7.15 0.11
N ASP A 123 11.50 -7.55 0.03
CA ASP A 123 11.92 -8.73 -0.74
C ASP A 123 11.29 -10.01 -0.17
N LEU A 124 10.64 -10.78 -1.04
CA LEU A 124 9.98 -12.03 -0.68
C LEU A 124 10.88 -13.25 -0.82
N SER A 125 10.66 -14.26 0.04
CA SER A 125 11.37 -15.54 -0.01
C SER A 125 10.52 -16.71 0.49
N VAL A 126 10.68 -17.87 -0.15
CA VAL A 126 10.03 -19.10 0.26
C VAL A 126 10.63 -19.59 1.59
N LYS A 127 9.79 -19.70 2.62
CA LYS A 127 10.21 -20.23 3.94
C LYS A 127 9.92 -21.72 4.11
N LYS A 128 8.81 -22.20 3.55
CA LYS A 128 8.39 -23.60 3.68
C LYS A 128 7.66 -24.08 2.43
N VAL A 129 7.82 -25.35 2.12
CA VAL A 129 7.01 -26.06 1.11
C VAL A 129 6.46 -27.33 1.76
N ASN A 130 5.14 -27.52 1.71
CA ASN A 130 4.45 -28.63 2.40
C ASN A 130 4.86 -28.77 3.88
N GLY A 131 5.05 -27.62 4.56
CA GLY A 131 5.46 -27.55 5.96
C GLY A 131 6.95 -27.81 6.22
N GLN A 132 7.73 -28.23 5.21
CA GLN A 132 9.17 -28.44 5.33
C GLN A 132 9.93 -27.13 5.11
N PRO A 133 10.91 -26.78 5.96
CA PRO A 133 11.65 -25.53 5.84
C PRO A 133 12.55 -25.53 4.61
N VAL A 134 12.61 -24.39 3.92
CA VAL A 134 13.62 -24.09 2.91
C VAL A 134 14.70 -23.24 3.56
N THR A 135 15.94 -23.75 3.58
CA THR A 135 17.06 -23.04 4.20
C THR A 135 17.74 -22.14 3.18
N PRO A 136 18.03 -20.86 3.49
CA PRO A 136 18.76 -19.97 2.59
C PRO A 136 20.07 -20.61 2.10
N GLY A 137 20.32 -20.51 0.78
CA GLY A 137 21.50 -21.12 0.15
C GLY A 137 21.42 -22.63 -0.06
N SER A 138 20.31 -23.28 0.28
CA SER A 138 20.05 -24.70 0.04
C SER A 138 18.85 -24.92 -0.89
N THR A 139 18.74 -26.13 -1.41
CA THR A 139 17.56 -26.61 -2.13
C THR A 139 16.81 -27.62 -1.27
N LEU A 140 15.52 -27.40 -1.04
CA LEU A 140 14.62 -28.40 -0.48
C LEU A 140 14.18 -29.36 -1.60
N THR A 141 14.32 -30.66 -1.40
CA THR A 141 13.84 -31.68 -2.35
C THR A 141 12.74 -32.52 -1.70
N LEU A 142 11.62 -32.67 -2.42
CA LEU A 142 10.44 -33.44 -2.01
C LEU A 142 10.15 -34.51 -3.06
N THR A 143 9.77 -35.71 -2.62
CA THR A 143 9.18 -36.73 -3.48
C THR A 143 7.66 -36.70 -3.30
N LEU A 144 6.94 -36.45 -4.39
CA LEU A 144 5.49 -36.43 -4.40
C LEU A 144 4.91 -37.85 -4.35
N PRO A 145 3.62 -38.02 -3.98
CA PRO A 145 2.97 -39.33 -4.03
C PRO A 145 2.99 -40.00 -5.41
N SER A 146 3.11 -39.23 -6.48
CA SER A 146 3.27 -39.75 -7.85
C SER A 146 4.63 -40.39 -8.11
N GLY A 147 5.63 -40.15 -7.25
CA GLY A 147 7.04 -40.51 -7.49
C GLY A 147 7.87 -39.35 -8.03
N ALA A 148 7.22 -38.32 -8.56
CA ALA A 148 7.87 -37.12 -9.08
C ALA A 148 8.70 -36.40 -8.01
N ILE A 149 9.80 -35.79 -8.41
CA ILE A 149 10.70 -35.03 -7.54
C ILE A 149 10.51 -33.54 -7.79
N VAL A 150 10.27 -32.79 -6.71
CA VAL A 150 10.21 -31.33 -6.72
C VAL A 150 11.38 -30.78 -5.92
N SER A 151 12.13 -29.85 -6.50
CA SER A 151 13.16 -29.11 -5.79
C SER A 151 12.80 -27.63 -5.74
N VAL A 152 12.95 -26.98 -4.58
CA VAL A 152 12.61 -25.56 -4.37
C VAL A 152 13.72 -24.86 -3.61
N THR A 153 14.03 -23.62 -3.97
CA THR A 153 14.96 -22.74 -3.23
C THR A 153 14.22 -21.58 -2.58
N THR A 154 14.90 -20.82 -1.72
CA THR A 154 14.30 -19.65 -1.05
C THR A 154 13.92 -18.52 -2.00
N ASN A 155 14.47 -18.49 -3.22
CA ASN A 155 14.24 -17.41 -4.17
C ASN A 155 13.03 -17.64 -5.08
N GLY A 156 12.32 -18.76 -4.89
CA GLY A 156 11.18 -19.13 -5.73
C GLY A 156 11.53 -20.00 -6.93
N ASP A 157 12.82 -20.23 -7.20
CA ASP A 157 13.25 -21.20 -8.21
C ASP A 157 12.79 -22.61 -7.80
N TYR A 158 12.14 -23.30 -8.72
CA TYR A 158 11.77 -24.70 -8.56
C TYR A 158 12.05 -25.54 -9.80
N THR A 159 12.19 -26.85 -9.56
CA THR A 159 12.12 -27.87 -10.60
C THR A 159 11.05 -28.90 -10.29
N TYR A 160 10.52 -29.52 -11.34
CA TYR A 160 9.66 -30.68 -11.28
C TYR A 160 10.20 -31.74 -12.25
N ASP A 161 10.46 -32.94 -11.74
CA ASP A 161 10.91 -34.11 -12.49
C ASP A 161 9.85 -35.22 -12.33
N PRO A 162 9.07 -35.55 -13.38
CA PRO A 162 7.94 -36.47 -13.28
C PRO A 162 8.30 -37.90 -12.87
#